data_AF-A0A444H8T7-F1
#
_entry.id   AF-A0A444H8T7-F1
#
_cell.length_a   1.000
_cell.length_b   1.000
_cell.length_c   1.000
_cell.angle_alpha   90.00
_cell.angle_beta   90.00
_cell.angle_gamma   90.00
#
_symmetry.space_group_name_H-M   'P 1'
#
loop_
_entity.id
_entity.type
_entity.pdbx_description
1 polymer ?
#
loop_
_entity_poly.entity_id
_entity_poly.type
_entity_poly.pdbx_seq_one_letter_code
_entity_poly.pdbx_strand_id
1 'polypeptide(L)'
;MNSVFELKIIDLHWIDNEDNASDLCAHGHVFLKIGNEIVCDKESLDVTVSATALYLMRTLESNYKVGDNDNQLLPCCGHFYVPVSVDEVYIVGCPSGIDWTIEHFEDSVKHTTKNNETCLIDFVDYKTAVLNFADTVAKFYDGSLSKEWPIDEPDVKGYEAFWNEWNSLRNKWL
;
A
#
# COMPACT_ATOMS: atom_id res chain seq x y z
N MET A 1 -27.54 8.47 -2.11
CA MET A 1 -26.29 9.25 -2.01
C MET A 1 -25.20 8.36 -2.53
N ASN A 2 -24.49 8.75 -3.58
CA ASN A 2 -23.34 7.97 -4.04
C ASN A 2 -22.24 8.16 -3.00
N SER A 3 -21.95 7.13 -2.22
CA SER A 3 -20.77 7.13 -1.35
C SER A 3 -19.53 7.16 -2.24
N VAL A 4 -18.62 8.10 -1.97
CA VAL A 4 -17.42 8.31 -2.80
C VAL A 4 -16.25 7.57 -2.16
N PHE A 5 -15.56 6.75 -2.96
CA PHE A 5 -14.23 6.24 -2.62
C PHE A 5 -13.21 6.97 -3.49
N GLU A 6 -12.22 7.61 -2.87
CA GLU A 6 -11.19 8.36 -3.58
C GLU A 6 -9.84 8.06 -2.95
N LEU A 7 -8.90 7.52 -3.74
CA LEU A 7 -7.56 7.15 -3.32
C LEU A 7 -6.55 7.77 -4.28
N LYS A 8 -5.66 8.61 -3.77
CA LYS A 8 -4.65 9.32 -4.58
C LYS A 8 -3.36 9.50 -3.80
N ILE A 9 -2.24 9.40 -4.50
CA ILE A 9 -0.95 9.84 -3.98
C ILE A 9 -0.86 11.36 -4.17
N ILE A 10 -0.54 12.09 -3.11
CA ILE A 10 -0.41 13.56 -3.12
C ILE A 10 1.01 13.94 -3.55
N ASP A 11 1.99 13.30 -2.94
CA ASP A 11 3.41 13.46 -3.22
C ASP A 11 4.17 12.15 -2.97
N LEU A 12 5.39 12.08 -3.51
CA LEU A 12 6.31 10.95 -3.38
C LEU A 12 7.70 11.49 -3.11
N HIS A 13 8.40 10.84 -2.18
CA HIS A 13 9.81 11.10 -1.89
C HIS A 13 10.48 9.87 -1.28
N TRP A 14 11.80 9.94 -1.22
CA TRP A 14 12.65 9.05 -0.42
C TRP A 14 12.75 9.59 1.01
N ILE A 15 13.21 8.78 1.97
CA ILE A 15 13.19 9.11 3.40
C ILE A 15 13.89 10.44 3.73
N ASP A 16 15.00 10.74 3.04
CA ASP A 16 15.79 11.96 3.21
C ASP A 16 15.57 12.99 2.07
N ASN A 17 14.54 12.79 1.24
CA ASN A 17 14.32 13.55 -0.01
C ASN A 17 15.49 13.46 -1.03
N GLU A 18 16.38 12.50 -0.84
CA GLU A 18 17.49 12.20 -1.73
C GLU A 18 17.30 10.79 -2.31
N ASP A 19 17.55 10.63 -3.60
CA ASP A 19 17.53 9.33 -4.26
C ASP A 19 18.78 8.53 -3.92
N ASN A 20 18.83 8.05 -2.67
CA ASN A 20 19.85 7.16 -2.19
C ASN A 20 19.54 5.73 -2.65
N ALA A 21 20.53 5.05 -3.21
CA ALA A 21 20.37 3.69 -3.68
C ALA A 21 20.08 2.70 -2.54
N SER A 22 20.53 2.99 -1.31
CA SER A 22 20.26 2.15 -0.14
C SER A 22 18.88 2.40 0.50
N ASP A 23 18.15 3.45 0.08
CA ASP A 23 16.76 3.65 0.49
C ASP A 23 15.84 2.84 -0.43
N LEU A 24 15.26 1.80 0.15
CA LEU A 24 14.43 0.82 -0.55
C LEU A 24 12.94 1.15 -0.49
N CYS A 25 12.54 2.09 0.35
CA CYS A 25 11.14 2.41 0.61
C CYS A 25 10.75 3.75 0.00
N ALA A 26 9.69 3.77 -0.82
CA ALA A 26 9.09 5.01 -1.24
C ALA A 26 8.13 5.52 -0.15
N HIS A 27 8.18 6.82 0.11
CA HIS A 27 7.40 7.54 1.10
C HIS A 27 6.55 8.64 0.45
N GLY A 28 5.58 9.16 1.20
CA GLY A 28 4.78 10.31 0.77
C GLY A 28 3.42 10.40 1.45
N HIS A 29 2.62 11.36 1.02
CA HIS A 29 1.28 11.59 1.54
C HIS A 29 0.20 11.00 0.63
N VAL A 30 -0.85 10.47 1.24
CA VAL A 30 -1.98 9.85 0.55
C VAL A 30 -3.26 10.60 0.88
N PHE A 31 -4.05 10.92 -0.14
CA PHE A 31 -5.43 11.32 0.04
C PHE A 31 -6.32 10.10 -0.03
N LEU A 32 -7.08 9.84 1.03
CA LEU A 32 -8.08 8.79 1.11
C LEU A 32 -9.40 9.37 1.63
N LYS A 33 -10.44 9.25 0.83
CA LYS A 33 -11.81 9.55 1.22
C LYS A 33 -12.67 8.31 1.11
N ILE A 34 -13.40 8.01 2.18
CA ILE A 34 -14.36 6.90 2.26
C ILE A 34 -15.70 7.48 2.67
N GLY A 35 -16.69 7.45 1.77
CA GLY A 35 -18.00 8.05 2.02
C GLY A 35 -17.87 9.56 2.16
N ASN A 36 -18.24 10.10 3.32
CA ASN A 36 -18.07 11.50 3.67
C ASN A 36 -16.82 11.80 4.50
N GLU A 37 -16.09 10.76 4.93
CA GLU A 37 -14.92 10.90 5.78
C GLU A 37 -13.64 11.04 4.95
N ILE A 38 -12.87 12.10 5.23
CA ILE A 38 -11.48 12.19 4.82
C ILE A 38 -10.68 11.41 5.85
N VAL A 39 -10.19 10.23 5.46
CA VAL A 39 -9.47 9.30 6.34
C VAL A 39 -8.00 9.64 6.41
N CYS A 40 -7.43 10.13 5.30
CA CYS A 40 -6.07 10.62 5.22
C CYS A 40 -5.98 11.74 4.19
N ASP A 41 -5.14 12.73 4.47
CA ASP A 41 -4.78 13.82 3.56
C ASP A 41 -3.33 14.27 3.82
N LYS A 42 -2.93 15.39 3.21
CA LYS A 42 -1.56 15.91 3.31
C LYS A 42 -1.14 16.27 4.74
N GLU A 43 -2.07 16.66 5.59
CA GLU A 43 -1.77 17.07 6.97
C GLU A 43 -1.86 15.88 7.94
N SER A 44 -2.15 14.68 7.42
CA SER A 44 -2.35 13.48 8.22
C SER A 44 -1.03 12.79 8.55
N LEU A 45 -0.55 11.90 7.69
CA LEU A 45 0.60 11.05 7.96
C LEU A 45 1.43 10.84 6.69
N ASP A 46 2.74 10.98 6.84
CA ASP A 46 3.73 10.48 5.90
C ASP A 46 3.79 8.96 5.99
N VAL A 47 3.51 8.27 4.89
CA VAL A 47 3.38 6.81 4.86
C VAL A 47 4.39 6.17 3.92
N THR A 48 4.75 4.93 4.21
CA THR A 48 5.52 4.09 3.29
C THR A 48 4.61 3.62 2.16
N VAL A 49 4.51 4.43 1.10
CA VAL A 49 3.61 4.19 -0.04
C VAL A 49 3.91 2.87 -0.79
N SER A 50 5.15 2.37 -0.74
CA SER A 50 5.49 1.07 -1.31
C SER A 50 4.82 -0.08 -0.56
N ALA A 51 4.81 -0.04 0.77
CA ALA A 51 4.07 -1.00 1.59
C ALA A 51 2.55 -0.87 1.36
N THR A 52 2.04 0.36 1.32
CA THR A 52 0.62 0.62 1.03
C THR A 52 0.19 0.02 -0.30
N ALA A 53 0.95 0.22 -1.37
CA ALA A 53 0.62 -0.32 -2.67
C ALA A 53 0.54 -1.85 -2.67
N LEU A 54 1.50 -2.53 -2.02
CA LEU A 54 1.47 -3.99 -1.90
C LEU A 54 0.22 -4.46 -1.13
N TYR A 55 -0.04 -3.88 0.04
CA TYR A 55 -1.17 -4.29 0.86
C TYR A 55 -2.52 -4.02 0.19
N LEU A 56 -2.68 -2.88 -0.49
CA LEU A 56 -3.89 -2.62 -1.26
C LEU A 56 -4.06 -3.64 -2.38
N MET A 57 -2.99 -4.03 -3.08
CA MET A 57 -3.07 -5.09 -4.09
C MET A 57 -3.50 -6.44 -3.50
N ARG A 58 -3.04 -6.82 -2.28
CA ARG A 58 -3.55 -8.02 -1.59
C ARG A 58 -5.05 -7.98 -1.39
N THR A 59 -5.59 -6.80 -1.07
CA THR A 59 -7.04 -6.63 -0.84
C THR A 59 -7.88 -6.73 -2.12
N LEU A 60 -7.28 -6.84 -3.30
CA LEU A 60 -8.03 -7.18 -4.52
C LEU A 60 -8.50 -8.64 -4.52
N GLU A 61 -7.83 -9.53 -3.78
CA GLU A 61 -8.14 -10.96 -3.75
C GLU A 61 -8.96 -11.37 -2.53
N SER A 62 -8.83 -10.62 -1.43
CA SER A 62 -9.34 -11.01 -0.14
C SER A 62 -9.94 -9.84 0.61
N ASN A 63 -10.89 -10.16 1.49
CA ASN A 63 -11.31 -9.25 2.54
C ASN A 63 -10.10 -8.87 3.40
N TYR A 64 -10.19 -7.69 4.00
CA TYR A 64 -9.22 -7.19 4.95
C TYR A 64 -9.95 -6.61 6.15
N LYS A 65 -9.61 -7.05 7.36
CA LYS A 65 -9.97 -6.40 8.61
C LYS A 65 -8.75 -5.71 9.18
N VAL A 66 -9.00 -4.64 9.93
CA VAL A 66 -7.97 -3.90 10.66
C VAL A 66 -7.07 -4.87 11.42
N GLY A 67 -5.77 -4.86 11.10
CA GLY A 67 -4.76 -5.74 11.69
C GLY A 67 -4.62 -7.14 11.09
N ASP A 68 -5.26 -7.45 9.95
CA ASP A 68 -5.08 -8.74 9.26
C ASP A 68 -3.69 -8.86 8.61
N ASN A 69 -3.10 -7.73 8.19
CA ASN A 69 -1.72 -7.68 7.74
C ASN A 69 -0.79 -7.48 8.93
N ASP A 70 0.48 -7.81 8.71
CA ASP A 70 1.61 -7.58 9.61
C ASP A 70 1.88 -6.08 9.90
N ASN A 71 1.20 -5.18 9.19
CA ASN A 71 1.20 -3.74 9.39
C ASN A 71 -0.14 -3.12 8.90
N GLN A 72 -0.34 -1.82 9.11
CA GLN A 72 -1.56 -1.14 8.64
C GLN A 72 -1.55 -0.95 7.12
N LEU A 73 -2.73 -0.75 6.50
CA LEU A 73 -2.82 -0.45 5.05
C LEU A 73 -2.03 0.81 4.66
N LEU A 74 -2.00 1.83 5.52
CA LEU A 74 -1.23 3.06 5.39
C LEU A 74 -0.20 3.14 6.53
N PRO A 75 0.90 2.39 6.47
CA PRO A 75 1.86 2.33 7.55
C PRO A 75 2.75 3.59 7.54
N CYS A 76 3.06 4.13 8.72
CA CYS A 76 4.03 5.25 8.83
C CYS A 76 5.46 4.82 8.47
N CYS A 77 5.77 3.52 8.56
CA CYS A 77 7.06 2.95 8.21
C CYS A 77 6.94 1.46 7.90
N GLY A 78 7.89 0.94 7.12
CA GLY A 78 8.10 -0.49 6.87
C GLY A 78 9.53 -0.91 7.19
N HIS A 79 9.92 -0.82 8.47
CA HIS A 79 11.30 -0.98 8.94
C HIS A 79 12.03 -2.23 8.42
N PHE A 80 11.32 -3.36 8.30
CA PHE A 80 11.92 -4.62 7.92
C PHE A 80 11.03 -5.41 6.97
N TYR A 81 11.65 -5.99 5.95
CA TYR A 81 11.05 -7.04 5.13
C TYR A 81 11.44 -8.41 5.68
N VAL A 82 10.46 -9.18 6.13
CA VAL A 82 10.64 -10.54 6.63
C VAL A 82 10.04 -11.50 5.61
N PRO A 83 10.87 -12.28 4.88
CA PRO A 83 10.37 -13.22 3.89
C PRO A 83 9.61 -14.35 4.57
N VAL A 84 8.36 -14.56 4.17
CA VAL A 84 7.54 -15.72 4.58
C VAL A 84 7.77 -16.88 3.61
N SER A 85 7.79 -16.56 2.32
CA SER A 85 8.14 -17.43 1.20
C SER A 85 8.96 -16.64 0.16
N VAL A 86 9.12 -17.20 -1.04
CA VAL A 86 9.72 -16.49 -2.18
C VAL A 86 8.81 -15.42 -2.79
N ASP A 87 7.51 -15.48 -2.50
CA ASP A 87 6.44 -14.67 -3.10
C ASP A 87 5.49 -14.07 -2.05
N GLU A 88 5.89 -14.08 -0.78
CA GLU A 88 5.14 -13.52 0.34
C GLU A 88 6.10 -12.88 1.35
N VAL A 89 5.82 -11.63 1.73
CA VAL A 89 6.64 -10.86 2.67
C VAL A 89 5.81 -10.26 3.80
N TYR A 90 6.36 -10.20 5.01
CA TYR A 90 5.86 -9.30 6.05
C TYR A 90 6.70 -8.02 6.07
N ILE A 91 6.05 -6.86 6.09
CA ILE A 91 6.62 -5.52 6.21
C ILE A 91 6.38 -4.96 7.62
N VAL A 92 7.27 -5.29 8.54
CA VAL A 92 7.13 -4.92 9.96
C VAL A 92 7.37 -3.43 10.16
N GLY A 93 6.44 -2.74 10.83
CA GLY A 93 6.53 -1.31 11.14
C GLY A 93 6.02 -0.94 12.52
N CYS A 94 5.86 0.37 12.74
CA CYS A 94 5.31 0.93 13.98
C CYS A 94 3.77 0.81 14.03
N PRO A 95 3.15 0.81 15.22
CA PRO A 95 1.69 0.74 15.37
C PRO A 95 0.97 2.07 15.10
N SER A 96 1.58 2.98 14.32
CA SER A 96 1.15 4.38 14.17
C SER A 96 0.56 4.71 12.79
N GLY A 97 0.25 3.70 11.97
CA GLY A 97 -0.37 3.87 10.67
C GLY A 97 -1.90 4.02 10.69
N ILE A 98 -2.45 4.23 9.49
CA ILE A 98 -3.87 4.40 9.22
C ILE A 98 -4.43 3.11 8.63
N ASP A 99 -5.63 2.74 9.08
CA ASP A 99 -6.21 1.44 8.75
C ASP A 99 -7.74 1.48 8.68
N TRP A 100 -8.33 0.60 7.86
CA TRP A 100 -9.78 0.44 7.70
C TRP A 100 -10.13 -0.96 7.21
N THR A 101 -11.41 -1.33 7.28
CA THR A 101 -11.89 -2.66 6.87
C THR A 101 -12.37 -2.64 5.41
N ILE A 102 -12.04 -3.67 4.64
CA ILE A 102 -12.42 -3.90 3.24
C ILE A 102 -13.13 -5.25 3.13
N GLU A 103 -14.37 -5.25 2.64
CA GLU A 103 -15.20 -6.45 2.50
C GLU A 103 -15.72 -6.56 1.06
N HIS A 104 -15.48 -7.69 0.42
CA HIS A 104 -15.95 -8.01 -0.92
C HIS A 104 -17.38 -8.55 -0.87
N PHE A 105 -18.18 -8.06 -1.80
CA PHE A 105 -19.51 -8.50 -2.18
C PHE A 105 -19.47 -8.76 -3.69
N GLU A 106 -20.33 -9.63 -4.22
CA GLU A 106 -20.28 -10.15 -5.61
C GLU A 106 -19.56 -9.24 -6.64
N ASP A 107 -20.10 -8.03 -6.89
CA ASP A 107 -19.51 -7.06 -7.84
C ASP A 107 -19.04 -5.75 -7.18
N SER A 108 -18.91 -5.70 -5.85
CA SER A 108 -18.63 -4.46 -5.13
C SER A 108 -17.77 -4.67 -3.89
N VAL A 109 -17.07 -3.61 -3.50
CA VAL A 109 -16.22 -3.61 -2.32
C VAL A 109 -16.74 -2.57 -1.34
N LYS A 110 -16.97 -3.01 -0.11
CA LYS A 110 -17.36 -2.14 0.99
C LYS A 110 -16.15 -1.77 1.82
N HIS A 111 -16.00 -0.48 2.03
CA HIS A 111 -15.03 0.09 2.94
C HIS A 111 -15.73 0.54 4.22
N THR A 112 -15.14 0.26 5.37
CA THR A 112 -15.63 0.71 6.68
C THR A 112 -14.49 1.34 7.47
N THR A 113 -14.60 2.63 7.78
CA THR A 113 -13.59 3.37 8.54
C THR A 113 -13.65 3.04 10.03
N LYS A 114 -12.65 3.49 10.80
CA LYS A 114 -12.67 3.38 12.28
C LYS A 114 -13.85 4.12 12.92
N ASN A 115 -14.36 5.16 12.25
CA ASN A 115 -15.52 5.94 12.69
C ASN A 115 -16.86 5.36 12.21
N ASN A 116 -16.85 4.17 11.61
CA ASN A 116 -18.00 3.47 11.03
C ASN A 116 -18.65 4.19 9.84
N GLU A 117 -17.95 5.15 9.21
CA GLU A 117 -18.36 5.63 7.89
C GLU A 117 -18.15 4.50 6.89
N THR A 118 -19.08 4.37 5.94
CA THR A 118 -19.04 3.30 4.95
C THR A 118 -19.15 3.84 3.54
N CYS A 119 -18.50 3.14 2.62
CA CYS A 119 -18.64 3.36 1.20
C CYS A 119 -18.75 2.02 0.49
N LEU A 120 -19.64 1.92 -0.49
CA LEU A 120 -19.68 0.81 -1.44
C LEU A 120 -19.20 1.34 -2.80
N ILE A 121 -18.24 0.66 -3.40
CA ILE A 121 -17.67 0.96 -4.72
C ILE A 121 -17.74 -0.29 -5.60
N ASP A 122 -17.93 -0.13 -6.90
CA ASP A 122 -17.85 -1.23 -7.87
C ASP A 122 -16.43 -1.85 -7.85
N PHE A 123 -16.34 -3.18 -7.94
CA PHE A 123 -15.04 -3.85 -7.90
C PHE A 123 -14.08 -3.38 -9.01
N VAL A 124 -14.60 -3.08 -10.20
CA VAL A 124 -13.79 -2.59 -11.34
C VAL A 124 -13.20 -1.23 -11.03
N ASP A 125 -13.98 -0.33 -10.43
CA ASP A 125 -13.52 1.01 -10.03
C ASP A 125 -12.49 0.91 -8.88
N TYR A 126 -12.73 0.04 -7.90
CA TYR A 126 -11.79 -0.20 -6.80
C TYR A 126 -10.46 -0.75 -7.32
N LYS A 127 -10.51 -1.80 -8.15
CA LYS A 127 -9.35 -2.39 -8.81
C LYS A 127 -8.56 -1.34 -9.58
N THR A 128 -9.25 -0.50 -10.35
CA THR A 128 -8.61 0.58 -11.11
C THR A 128 -7.89 1.57 -10.20
N ALA A 129 -8.50 1.95 -9.08
CA ALA A 129 -7.87 2.86 -8.11
C ALA A 129 -6.60 2.24 -7.49
N VAL A 130 -6.67 0.98 -7.07
CA VAL A 130 -5.52 0.25 -6.47
C VAL A 130 -4.39 0.08 -7.46
N LEU A 131 -4.67 -0.35 -8.70
CA LEU A 131 -3.64 -0.55 -9.71
C LEU A 131 -3.01 0.77 -10.15
N ASN A 132 -3.78 1.85 -10.28
CA ASN A 132 -3.22 3.17 -10.57
C ASN A 132 -2.31 3.67 -9.44
N PHE A 133 -2.67 3.40 -8.19
CA PHE A 133 -1.82 3.70 -7.03
C PHE A 133 -0.48 2.95 -7.13
N ALA A 134 -0.53 1.63 -7.29
CA ALA A 134 0.66 0.79 -7.43
C ALA A 134 1.53 1.22 -8.63
N ASP A 135 0.92 1.51 -9.78
CA ASP A 135 1.64 1.95 -10.98
C ASP A 135 2.34 3.30 -10.80
N THR A 136 1.74 4.19 -10.02
CA THR A 136 2.34 5.49 -9.72
C THR A 136 3.59 5.30 -8.85
N VAL A 137 3.53 4.41 -7.86
CA VAL A 137 4.70 4.04 -7.05
C VAL A 137 5.76 3.33 -7.89
N ALA A 138 5.39 2.36 -8.73
CA ALA A 138 6.34 1.66 -9.60
C ALA A 138 7.09 2.62 -10.54
N LYS A 139 6.38 3.58 -11.15
CA LYS A 139 7.00 4.63 -11.97
C LYS A 139 7.99 5.51 -11.21
N PHE A 140 7.77 5.72 -9.91
CA PHE A 140 8.70 6.46 -9.07
C PHE A 140 10.01 5.68 -8.85
N TYR A 141 9.93 4.35 -8.67
CA TYR A 141 11.12 3.49 -8.66
C TYR A 141 11.82 3.46 -10.04
N ASP A 142 11.08 3.35 -11.14
CA ASP A 142 11.65 3.34 -12.50
C ASP A 142 12.41 4.62 -12.83
N GLY A 143 12.00 5.75 -12.25
CA GLY A 143 12.65 7.05 -12.40
C GLY A 143 13.86 7.28 -11.50
N SER A 144 14.20 6.31 -10.64
CA SER A 144 15.24 6.45 -9.61
C SER A 144 16.57 5.79 -10.00
N LEU A 145 17.61 6.04 -9.20
CA LEU A 145 18.83 5.26 -9.24
C LEU A 145 18.51 3.79 -8.99
N SER A 146 19.27 2.90 -9.64
CA SER A 146 19.18 1.47 -9.35
C SER A 146 19.44 1.26 -7.86
N LYS A 147 18.45 0.68 -7.17
CA LYS A 147 18.55 0.43 -5.74
C LYS A 147 19.61 -0.62 -5.47
N GLU A 148 20.43 -0.34 -4.46
CA GLU A 148 21.44 -1.26 -3.97
C GLU A 148 20.73 -2.39 -3.23
N TRP A 149 21.02 -3.62 -3.64
CA TRP A 149 20.51 -4.77 -2.90
C TRP A 149 21.10 -4.78 -1.49
N PRO A 150 20.31 -5.18 -0.47
CA PRO A 150 20.84 -5.41 0.86
C PRO A 150 22.05 -6.35 0.83
N ILE A 151 22.91 -6.24 1.85
CA ILE A 151 24.11 -7.09 1.96
C ILE A 151 23.79 -8.35 2.75
N ASP A 152 22.95 -8.22 3.77
CA ASP A 152 22.62 -9.32 4.68
C ASP A 152 21.56 -10.24 4.06
N GLU A 153 21.82 -11.54 4.09
CA GLU A 153 20.97 -12.56 3.44
C GLU A 153 19.48 -12.46 3.80
N PRO A 154 19.08 -12.23 5.07
CA PRO A 154 17.67 -12.05 5.42
C PRO A 154 17.01 -10.87 4.71
N ASP A 155 17.71 -9.73 4.64
CA ASP A 155 17.19 -8.50 4.02
C ASP A 155 17.11 -8.64 2.50
N VAL A 156 18.08 -9.32 1.88
CA VAL A 156 18.04 -9.66 0.45
C VAL A 156 16.78 -10.45 0.13
N LYS A 157 16.52 -11.51 0.89
CA LYS A 157 15.35 -12.37 0.68
C LYS A 157 14.05 -11.64 0.95
N GLY A 158 14.01 -10.78 1.96
CA GLY A 158 12.83 -9.94 2.24
C GLY A 158 12.53 -8.99 1.08
N TYR A 159 13.55 -8.31 0.55
CA TYR A 159 13.39 -7.40 -0.57
C TYR A 159 13.04 -8.11 -1.89
N GLU A 160 13.62 -9.29 -2.11
CA GLU A 160 13.26 -10.16 -3.25
C GLU A 160 11.79 -10.60 -3.16
N ALA A 161 11.36 -11.09 -1.99
CA ALA A 161 9.99 -11.52 -1.76
C ALA A 161 8.99 -10.37 -1.97
N PHE A 162 9.31 -9.15 -1.51
CA PHE A 162 8.50 -7.96 -1.76
C PHE A 162 8.23 -7.73 -3.24
N TRP A 163 9.27 -7.74 -4.08
CA TRP A 163 9.10 -7.50 -5.51
C TRP A 163 8.48 -8.69 -6.25
N ASN A 164 8.76 -9.92 -5.83
CA ASN A 164 8.11 -11.10 -6.40
C ASN A 164 6.60 -11.06 -6.15
N GLU A 165 6.19 -10.78 -4.91
CA GLU A 165 4.78 -10.65 -4.54
C GLU A 165 4.11 -9.49 -5.29
N TRP A 166 4.75 -8.32 -5.29
CA TRP A 166 4.29 -7.15 -6.02
C TRP A 166 4.00 -7.48 -7.48
N ASN A 167 4.98 -8.08 -8.17
CA ASN A 167 4.86 -8.41 -9.58
C ASN A 167 3.81 -9.49 -9.83
N SER A 168 3.69 -10.47 -8.94
CA SER A 168 2.68 -11.53 -9.03
C SER A 168 1.26 -10.96 -8.95
N LEU A 169 0.97 -10.18 -7.89
CA LEU A 169 -0.34 -9.55 -7.68
C LEU A 169 -0.66 -8.57 -8.81
N ARG A 170 0.31 -7.74 -9.19
CA ARG A 170 0.12 -6.74 -10.23
C ARG A 170 -0.13 -7.37 -11.60
N ASN A 171 0.54 -8.47 -11.95
CA ASN A 171 0.32 -9.19 -13.21
C ASN A 171 -1.00 -9.95 -13.24
N LYS A 172 -1.49 -10.42 -12.08
CA LYS A 172 -2.78 -11.12 -11.99
C LYS A 172 -3.97 -10.21 -12.33
N TRP A 173 -3.85 -8.91 -12.02
CA TRP A 173 -4.95 -7.94 -12.12
C TRP A 173 -4.86 -6.97 -13.31
N LEU A 174 -3.82 -7.11 -14.15
CA LEU A 174 -3.69 -6.46 -15.46
C LEU A 174 -4.87 -6.78 -16.39
#